data_AF-A0A429TFL4-F1
#
_entry.id   AF-A0A429TFL4-F1
#
_cell.length_a   1.000
_cell.length_b   1.000
_cell.length_c   1.000
_cell.angle_alpha   90.00
_cell.angle_beta   90.00
_cell.angle_gamma   90.00
#
_symmetry.space_group_name_H-M   'P 1'
#
loop_
_entity.id
_entity.type
_entity.pdbx_description
1 polymer ?
#
loop_
_entity_poly.entity_id
_entity_poly.type
_entity_poly.pdbx_seq_one_letter_code
_entity_poly.pdbx_strand_id
1 'polypeptide(L)'
;MITFVGPQASAQDTARRGWEHFGFGVAWEESYGYSQAIKAGDEIYISGQLSHDAAGNLVGVGDFEKQVRTSFENMDKVLKHYKVSRSQIISMKIYTKDLRKNFDTAARLHKEYVGNHRTTDTIVGVSDLAFADQLVEIEAIVKVKPRS
;
A
#
# COMPACT_ATOMS: atom_id res chain seq x y z
N MET A 1 8.27 7.69 -18.72
CA MET A 1 6.80 7.58 -18.83
C MET A 1 6.50 6.14 -19.15
N ILE A 2 5.95 5.36 -18.22
CA ILE A 2 5.45 4.02 -18.55
C ILE A 2 4.08 4.24 -19.19
N THR A 3 3.98 4.06 -20.50
CA THR A 3 2.72 4.16 -21.23
C THR A 3 1.97 2.85 -21.05
N PHE A 4 0.85 2.88 -20.34
CA PHE A 4 0.00 1.71 -20.13
C PHE A 4 -0.99 1.58 -21.29
N VAL A 5 -0.84 0.52 -22.08
CA VAL A 5 -1.87 0.08 -23.04
C VAL A 5 -2.63 -1.03 -22.34
N GLY A 6 -3.80 -0.72 -21.79
CA GLY A 6 -4.59 -1.67 -21.01
C GLY A 6 -5.15 -2.81 -21.89
N PRO A 7 -5.10 -4.08 -21.44
CA PRO A 7 -5.94 -5.10 -22.03
C PRO A 7 -7.41 -4.83 -21.67
N GLN A 8 -8.33 -5.17 -22.58
CA GLN A 8 -9.75 -5.30 -22.24
C GLN A 8 -9.92 -6.42 -21.22
N ALA A 9 -10.71 -6.15 -20.17
CA ALA A 9 -11.03 -7.10 -19.13
C ALA A 9 -11.52 -8.43 -19.73
N SER A 10 -10.79 -9.51 -19.49
CA SER A 10 -11.36 -10.86 -19.56
C SER A 10 -10.57 -11.88 -18.74
N ALA A 11 -11.33 -12.73 -18.05
CA ALA A 11 -10.96 -14.02 -17.47
C ALA A 11 -9.94 -14.03 -16.30
N GLN A 12 -10.37 -13.66 -15.10
CA GLN A 12 -9.63 -14.02 -13.87
C GLN A 12 -10.56 -14.50 -12.76
N ASP A 13 -10.88 -15.79 -12.78
CA ASP A 13 -11.47 -16.46 -11.59
C ASP A 13 -10.87 -17.85 -11.31
N THR A 14 -9.96 -18.35 -12.15
CA THR A 14 -9.37 -19.70 -12.00
C THR A 14 -7.94 -19.70 -11.43
N ALA A 15 -7.28 -18.54 -11.31
CA ALA A 15 -5.88 -18.44 -10.85
C ALA A 15 -5.72 -18.14 -9.34
N ARG A 16 -6.78 -17.72 -8.66
CA ARG A 16 -6.77 -17.38 -7.24
C ARG A 16 -6.96 -18.67 -6.43
N ARG A 17 -5.88 -19.17 -5.79
CA ARG A 17 -5.82 -20.48 -5.11
C ARG A 17 -6.71 -20.60 -3.85
N GLY A 18 -7.96 -20.14 -3.89
CA GLY A 18 -8.89 -20.10 -2.76
C GLY A 18 -8.56 -19.02 -1.73
N TRP A 19 -7.66 -18.11 -2.04
CA TRP A 19 -7.35 -16.95 -1.20
C TRP A 19 -8.28 -15.79 -1.54
N GLU A 20 -8.56 -14.94 -0.56
CA GLU A 20 -9.33 -13.71 -0.76
C GLU A 20 -8.36 -12.62 -1.22
N HIS A 21 -8.63 -12.01 -2.38
CA HIS A 21 -7.79 -10.99 -3.00
C HIS A 21 -8.52 -9.64 -2.98
N PHE A 22 -7.73 -8.57 -2.83
CA PHE A 22 -8.17 -7.20 -3.02
C PHE A 22 -7.35 -6.53 -4.12
N GLY A 23 -8.01 -5.72 -4.93
CA GLY A 23 -7.41 -4.86 -5.96
C GLY A 23 -8.22 -3.58 -6.11
N PHE A 24 -7.57 -2.49 -6.51
CA PHE A 24 -8.24 -1.23 -6.83
C PHE A 24 -8.83 -1.22 -8.25
N GLY A 25 -8.44 -2.18 -9.10
CA GLY A 25 -8.86 -2.22 -10.51
C GLY A 25 -8.09 -1.23 -11.39
N VAL A 26 -6.93 -0.76 -10.92
CA VAL A 26 -6.03 0.09 -11.69
C VAL A 26 -5.22 -0.74 -12.69
N ALA A 27 -4.89 -0.16 -13.84
CA ALA A 27 -4.38 -0.91 -15.01
C ALA A 27 -3.10 -1.73 -14.74
N TRP A 28 -2.27 -1.29 -13.80
CA TRP A 28 -1.02 -1.99 -13.47
C TRP A 28 -1.20 -3.27 -12.68
N GLU A 29 -2.33 -3.49 -12.00
CA GLU A 29 -2.59 -4.74 -11.27
C GLU A 29 -2.64 -5.92 -12.24
N GLU A 30 -3.39 -5.74 -13.33
CA GLU A 30 -3.44 -6.71 -14.42
C GLU A 30 -2.11 -6.78 -15.17
N SER A 31 -1.56 -5.62 -15.53
CA SER A 31 -0.35 -5.57 -16.37
C SER A 31 0.89 -6.16 -15.70
N TYR A 32 0.97 -6.09 -14.36
CA TYR A 32 2.13 -6.57 -13.59
C TYR A 32 1.85 -7.86 -12.80
N GLY A 33 0.60 -8.33 -12.75
CA GLY A 33 0.25 -9.64 -12.20
C GLY A 33 0.35 -9.73 -10.67
N TYR A 34 -0.12 -8.71 -9.94
CA TYR A 34 -0.18 -8.72 -8.48
C TYR A 34 -1.53 -8.26 -7.93
N SER A 35 -1.81 -8.57 -6.67
CA SER A 35 -2.98 -8.07 -5.93
C SER A 35 -2.55 -7.02 -4.92
N GLN A 36 -3.38 -6.01 -4.68
CA GLN A 36 -3.10 -4.98 -3.66
C GLN A 36 -3.06 -5.57 -2.25
N ALA A 37 -3.82 -6.63 -2.03
CA ALA A 37 -3.66 -7.46 -0.85
C ALA A 37 -4.17 -8.86 -1.08
N ILE A 38 -3.66 -9.79 -0.28
CA ILE A 38 -4.10 -11.17 -0.20
C ILE A 38 -4.30 -11.53 1.26
N LYS A 39 -5.43 -12.15 1.58
CA LYS A 39 -5.63 -12.80 2.87
C LYS A 39 -5.34 -14.30 2.77
N ALA A 40 -4.29 -14.72 3.47
CA ALA A 40 -3.84 -16.10 3.55
C ALA A 40 -4.01 -16.59 5.00
N GLY A 41 -5.12 -17.31 5.26
CA GLY A 41 -5.49 -17.71 6.61
C GLY A 41 -5.87 -16.51 7.49
N ASP A 42 -5.17 -16.35 8.62
CA ASP A 42 -5.39 -15.26 9.58
C ASP A 42 -4.47 -14.04 9.36
N GLU A 43 -3.72 -14.02 8.26
CA GLU A 43 -2.85 -12.91 7.88
C GLU A 43 -3.30 -12.27 6.57
N ILE A 44 -3.19 -10.95 6.51
CA ILE A 44 -3.38 -10.18 5.29
C ILE A 44 -2.04 -9.54 4.95
N TYR A 45 -1.55 -9.84 3.76
CA TYR A 45 -0.36 -9.25 3.17
C TYR A 45 -0.82 -8.13 2.25
N ILE A 46 -0.41 -6.90 2.54
CA ILE A 46 -0.78 -5.71 1.77
C ILE A 46 0.45 -5.23 1.01
N SER A 47 0.33 -5.17 -0.31
CA SER A 47 1.36 -4.64 -1.19
C SER A 47 1.66 -3.18 -0.91
N GLY A 48 2.76 -2.67 -1.45
CA GLY A 48 3.11 -1.26 -1.36
C GLY A 48 1.98 -0.35 -1.83
N GLN A 49 1.46 0.46 -0.92
CA GLN A 49 0.41 1.42 -1.19
C GLN A 49 1.02 2.73 -1.68
N LEU A 50 0.60 3.14 -2.88
CA LEU A 50 1.03 4.35 -3.56
C LEU A 50 0.00 5.46 -3.40
N SER A 51 0.45 6.70 -3.59
CA SER A 51 -0.42 7.87 -3.63
C SER A 51 -1.09 7.97 -5.00
N HIS A 52 -2.18 7.23 -5.23
CA HIS A 52 -2.93 7.31 -6.48
C HIS A 52 -4.44 7.50 -6.25
N ASP A 53 -5.10 8.11 -7.24
CA ASP A 53 -6.56 8.23 -7.30
C ASP A 53 -7.23 6.93 -7.81
N ALA A 54 -8.56 6.95 -7.95
CA ALA A 54 -9.32 5.79 -8.42
C ALA A 54 -9.04 5.41 -9.89
N ALA A 55 -8.48 6.32 -10.69
CA ALA A 55 -8.07 6.06 -12.06
C ALA A 55 -6.60 5.60 -12.15
N GLY A 56 -5.88 5.55 -11.02
CA GLY A 56 -4.46 5.19 -10.97
C GLY A 56 -3.53 6.36 -11.26
N ASN A 57 -4.01 7.61 -11.30
CA ASN A 57 -3.12 8.76 -11.45
C ASN A 57 -2.41 9.06 -10.13
N LEU A 58 -1.11 9.34 -10.19
CA LEU A 58 -0.35 9.72 -8.99
C LEU A 58 -0.84 11.06 -8.43
N VAL A 59 -1.06 11.12 -7.13
CA VAL A 59 -1.55 12.28 -6.39
C VAL A 59 -0.41 12.90 -5.59
N GLY A 60 -0.26 14.23 -5.64
CA GLY A 60 0.77 14.94 -4.87
C GLY A 60 2.16 14.88 -5.50
N VAL A 61 2.27 15.06 -6.82
CA VAL A 61 3.56 15.22 -7.50
C VAL A 61 4.38 16.34 -6.82
N GLY A 62 5.59 16.00 -6.36
CA GLY A 62 6.47 16.92 -5.63
C GLY A 62 6.09 17.18 -4.16
N ASP A 63 5.01 16.58 -3.66
CA ASP A 63 4.51 16.77 -2.29
C ASP A 63 4.58 15.46 -1.50
N PHE A 64 5.67 15.29 -0.74
CA PHE A 64 5.92 14.08 0.05
C PHE A 64 4.84 13.81 1.10
N GLU A 65 4.42 14.83 1.86
CA GLU A 65 3.42 14.65 2.92
C GLU A 65 2.07 14.23 2.33
N LYS A 66 1.65 14.87 1.24
CA LYS A 66 0.42 14.48 0.54
C LYS A 66 0.51 13.04 0.03
N GLN A 67 1.65 12.63 -0.51
CA GLN A 67 1.82 11.25 -0.95
C GLN A 67 1.73 10.24 0.19
N VAL A 68 2.35 10.52 1.34
CA VAL A 68 2.25 9.64 2.51
C VAL A 68 0.80 9.52 2.98
N ARG A 69 0.07 10.64 3.08
CA ARG A 69 -1.33 10.64 3.52
C ARG A 69 -2.23 9.85 2.58
N THR A 70 -2.11 10.06 1.27
CA THR A 70 -2.91 9.32 0.28
C THR A 70 -2.53 7.84 0.21
N SER A 71 -1.26 7.47 0.38
CA SER A 71 -0.86 6.07 0.55
C SER A 71 -1.54 5.42 1.76
N PHE A 72 -1.65 6.12 2.90
CA PHE A 72 -2.41 5.63 4.05
C PHE A 72 -3.92 5.58 3.81
N GLU A 73 -4.50 6.51 3.06
CA GLU A 73 -5.92 6.44 2.65
C GLU A 73 -6.19 5.22 1.75
N ASN A 74 -5.25 4.87 0.88
CA ASN A 74 -5.33 3.65 0.09
C ASN A 74 -5.18 2.40 0.97
N MET A 75 -4.26 2.40 1.94
CA MET A 75 -4.19 1.36 2.98
C MET A 75 -5.53 1.18 3.72
N ASP A 76 -6.20 2.27 4.13
CA ASP A 76 -7.49 2.20 4.80
C ASP A 76 -8.58 1.53 3.94
N LYS A 77 -8.56 1.72 2.63
CA LYS A 77 -9.50 1.04 1.71
C LYS A 77 -9.27 -0.47 1.71
N VAL A 78 -8.00 -0.90 1.74
CA VAL A 78 -7.63 -2.32 1.87
C VAL A 78 -8.15 -2.88 3.20
N LEU A 79 -7.86 -2.20 4.31
CA LEU A 79 -8.29 -2.63 5.65
C LEU A 79 -9.83 -2.72 5.74
N LYS A 80 -10.53 -1.74 5.16
CA LYS A 80 -12.00 -1.72 5.12
C LYS A 80 -12.58 -2.90 4.36
N HIS A 81 -11.97 -3.32 3.24
CA HIS A 81 -12.41 -4.49 2.48
C HIS A 81 -12.41 -5.75 3.36
N TYR A 82 -11.33 -5.97 4.11
CA TYR A 82 -11.20 -7.12 5.02
C TYR A 82 -11.86 -6.93 6.40
N LYS A 83 -12.51 -5.78 6.64
CA LYS A 83 -13.18 -5.43 7.90
C LYS A 83 -12.25 -5.52 9.13
N VAL A 84 -11.00 -5.10 8.94
CA VAL A 84 -9.98 -5.03 10.00
C VAL A 84 -9.64 -3.58 10.31
N SER A 85 -9.10 -3.32 11.50
CA SER A 85 -8.69 -1.98 11.92
C SER A 85 -7.17 -1.78 11.83
N ARG A 86 -6.73 -0.51 11.91
CA ARG A 86 -5.29 -0.16 11.96
C ARG A 86 -4.56 -0.79 13.15
N SER A 87 -5.26 -1.06 14.26
CA SER A 87 -4.66 -1.71 15.44
C SER A 87 -4.35 -3.19 15.23
N GLN A 88 -4.74 -3.75 14.09
CA GLN A 88 -4.42 -5.12 13.70
C GLN A 88 -3.21 -5.21 12.75
N ILE A 89 -2.71 -4.08 12.28
CA ILE A 89 -1.43 -4.04 11.57
C ILE A 89 -0.35 -4.50 12.56
N ILE A 90 0.48 -5.47 12.17
CA ILE A 90 1.57 -5.98 13.02
C ILE A 90 2.93 -5.55 12.51
N SER A 91 3.05 -5.25 11.22
CA SER A 91 4.26 -4.76 10.59
C SER A 91 3.95 -3.73 9.52
N MET A 92 4.73 -2.66 9.48
CA MET A 92 4.75 -1.68 8.39
C MET A 92 6.17 -1.45 7.90
N LYS A 93 6.32 -1.25 6.60
CA LYS A 93 7.56 -0.75 6.04
C LYS A 93 7.29 0.38 5.06
N ILE A 94 8.05 1.45 5.23
CA ILE A 94 7.95 2.67 4.44
C ILE A 94 9.22 2.79 3.62
N TYR A 95 9.09 2.75 2.30
CA TYR A 95 10.18 3.05 1.37
C TYR A 95 10.04 4.51 0.94
N THR A 96 11.13 5.28 0.99
CA THR A 96 11.09 6.71 0.64
C THR A 96 12.32 7.12 -0.15
N LYS A 97 12.13 7.98 -1.16
CA LYS A 97 13.22 8.77 -1.74
C LYS A 97 13.66 9.85 -0.75
N ASP A 98 14.90 10.34 -0.88
CA ASP A 98 15.47 11.41 -0.06
C ASP A 98 15.29 11.21 1.46
N LEU A 99 15.54 10.00 1.97
CA LEU A 99 15.27 9.61 3.36
C LEU A 99 15.72 10.64 4.40
N ARG A 100 16.93 11.21 4.26
CA ARG A 100 17.47 12.18 5.22
C ARG A 100 16.60 13.43 5.35
N LYS A 101 15.95 13.85 4.27
CA LYS A 101 15.01 14.96 4.24
C LYS A 101 13.62 14.55 4.73
N ASN A 102 13.20 13.33 4.41
CA ASN A 102 11.82 12.89 4.55
C ASN A 102 11.52 12.07 5.82
N PHE A 103 12.54 11.61 6.56
CA PHE A 103 12.40 10.69 7.69
C PHE A 103 11.45 11.21 8.77
N ASP A 104 11.67 12.43 9.28
CA ASP A 104 10.85 12.97 10.38
C ASP A 104 9.39 13.15 9.98
N THR A 105 9.14 13.53 8.72
CA THR A 105 7.79 13.65 8.17
C THR A 105 7.13 12.28 8.07
N ALA A 106 7.83 11.28 7.52
CA ALA A 106 7.32 9.91 7.43
C ALA A 106 7.00 9.31 8.81
N ALA A 107 7.91 9.47 9.78
CA ALA A 107 7.75 8.97 11.14
C ALA A 107 6.58 9.65 11.87
N ARG A 108 6.43 10.97 11.75
CA ARG A 108 5.29 11.71 12.31
C ARG A 108 3.96 11.24 11.71
N LEU A 109 3.88 11.12 10.38
CA LEU A 109 2.65 10.72 9.70
C LEU A 109 2.27 9.27 9.99
N HIS A 110 3.25 8.37 10.09
CA HIS A 110 3.04 7.02 10.60
C HIS A 110 2.43 7.05 12.01
N LYS A 111 3.03 7.83 12.92
CA LYS A 111 2.54 7.96 14.29
C LYS A 111 1.11 8.49 14.36
N GLU A 112 0.77 9.47 13.53
CA GLU A 112 -0.60 9.98 13.37
C GLU A 112 -1.55 8.87 12.87
N TYR A 113 -1.12 8.08 11.89
CA TYR A 113 -1.93 7.02 11.27
C TYR A 113 -2.25 5.86 12.23
N VAL A 114 -1.23 5.34 12.95
CA VAL A 114 -1.37 4.19 13.86
C VAL A 114 -1.85 4.59 15.26
N GLY A 115 -1.77 5.88 15.62
CA GLY A 115 -2.22 6.42 16.90
C GLY A 115 -1.48 5.82 18.10
N ASN A 116 -2.22 5.19 19.01
CA ASN A 116 -1.65 4.56 20.21
C ASN A 116 -1.08 3.17 19.95
N HIS A 117 -1.42 2.54 18.83
CA HIS A 117 -0.90 1.24 18.45
C HIS A 117 0.62 1.26 18.22
N ARG A 118 1.26 0.11 18.37
CA ARG A 118 2.71 -0.06 18.21
C ARG A 118 2.98 -1.24 17.28
N THR A 119 3.12 -0.95 16.00
CA THR A 119 3.57 -1.88 14.97
C THR A 119 5.06 -2.13 15.07
N THR A 120 5.54 -3.23 14.49
CA THR A 120 6.95 -3.30 14.08
C THR A 120 7.11 -2.43 12.84
N ASP A 121 8.13 -1.56 12.82
CA ASP A 121 8.28 -0.56 11.77
C ASP A 121 9.69 -0.53 11.20
N THR A 122 9.80 -0.24 9.91
CA THR A 122 11.08 0.03 9.24
C THR A 122 10.87 1.13 8.20
N ILE A 123 11.75 2.14 8.19
CA ILE A 123 11.77 3.18 7.15
C ILE A 123 13.09 3.05 6.39
N VAL A 124 13.01 2.81 5.08
CA VAL A 124 14.17 2.56 4.22
C VAL A 124 14.28 3.64 3.16
N GLY A 125 15.49 4.17 2.97
CA GLY A 125 15.81 5.05 1.87
C GLY A 125 16.10 4.24 0.60
N VAL A 126 15.45 4.60 -0.49
CA VAL A 126 15.65 3.95 -1.81
C VAL A 126 16.09 4.96 -2.86
N SER A 127 16.79 4.49 -3.90
CA SER A 127 17.18 5.35 -5.02
C SER A 127 15.97 5.72 -5.88
N ASP A 128 15.09 4.75 -6.13
CA ASP A 128 13.92 4.90 -6.99
C ASP A 128 12.73 4.06 -6.52
N LEU A 129 11.57 4.44 -7.04
CA LEU A 129 10.29 3.77 -6.88
C LEU A 129 9.67 3.55 -8.27
N ALA A 130 8.50 2.90 -8.34
CA ALA A 130 7.90 2.48 -9.61
C ALA A 130 7.60 3.63 -10.59
N PHE A 131 7.27 4.81 -10.07
CA PHE A 131 7.05 6.03 -10.86
C PHE A 131 8.07 7.11 -10.54
N ALA A 132 8.49 7.87 -11.56
CA ALA A 132 9.49 8.93 -11.40
C ALA A 132 9.09 9.99 -10.34
N ASP A 133 7.81 10.34 -10.31
CA ASP A 133 7.23 11.32 -9.37
C ASP A 133 6.80 10.70 -8.02
N GLN A 134 6.93 9.38 -7.87
CA GLN A 134 6.63 8.69 -6.61
C GLN A 134 7.78 8.89 -5.63
N LEU A 135 7.43 9.33 -4.43
CA LEU A 135 8.38 9.65 -3.36
C LEU A 135 8.29 8.67 -2.19
N VAL A 136 7.16 7.96 -2.05
CA VAL A 136 6.92 7.00 -0.97
C VAL A 136 6.14 5.77 -1.44
N GLU A 137 6.35 4.65 -0.74
CA GLU A 137 5.56 3.43 -0.84
C GLU A 137 5.43 2.79 0.54
N ILE A 138 4.24 2.28 0.89
CA ILE A 138 3.96 1.75 2.24
C ILE A 138 3.36 0.36 2.16
N GLU A 139 4.09 -0.66 2.59
CA GLU A 139 3.59 -2.04 2.72
C GLU A 139 3.19 -2.34 4.17
N ALA A 140 2.28 -3.30 4.36
CA ALA A 140 1.86 -3.72 5.69
C ALA A 140 1.48 -5.20 5.76
N ILE A 141 1.61 -5.76 6.96
CA ILE A 141 1.09 -7.09 7.32
C ILE A 141 0.09 -6.91 8.46
N VAL A 142 -1.08 -7.54 8.35
CA VAL A 142 -2.17 -7.46 9.32
C VAL A 142 -2.49 -8.86 9.85
N LYS A 143 -2.77 -8.94 11.16
CA LYS A 143 -3.29 -10.16 11.79
C LYS A 143 -4.78 -10.02 12.06
N VAL A 144 -5.60 -10.86 11.42
CA VAL A 144 -7.07 -10.81 11.53
C VAL A 144 -7.55 -11.13 12.95
N LYS A 145 -6.83 -11.98 13.68
CA LYS A 145 -7.11 -12.31 15.08
C LYS A 145 -5.83 -12.17 15.91
N PRO A 146 -5.81 -11.33 16.96
CA PRO A 146 -4.76 -11.42 17.96
C PRO A 146 -4.79 -12.81 18.59
N ARG A 147 -3.62 -13.31 19.02
CA ARG A 147 -3.53 -14.61 19.71
C ARG A 147 -4.40 -14.56 20.96
N SER A 148 -5.30 -15.53 21.10
CA SER A 148 -6.11 -15.77 22.30
C SER A 148 -5.25 -16.07 23.52
#